data_AF-A0A2J7RKR5-F1
#
_entry.id   AF-A0A2J7RKR5-F1
#
_cell.length_a   1.000
_cell.length_b   1.000
_cell.length_c   1.000
_cell.angle_alpha   90.00
_cell.angle_beta   90.00
_cell.angle_gamma   90.00
#
_symmetry.space_group_name_H-M   'P 1'
#
loop_
_entity.id
_entity.type
_entity.pdbx_description
1 polymer ?
#
loop_
_entity_poly.entity_id
_entity_poly.type
_entity_poly.pdbx_seq_one_letter_code
_entity_poly.pdbx_strand_id
1 'polypeptide(L)'
;MHLNLSVQEAVSNKLAPYLDFVHHLFLLLANCRDSENLSKCFLLVFQEIQSGDAKIFVHPRNPTKVAHILRELMRDSSSLPALSGIGSLELLLEIGLEKLTKDYTHIFLSSKLTTLEQLKLPSCDVNDLNDVRKKLDTLGRLQVVLDILLLAESQIKFSVGSLQSLAAFSLNNIETQVGSFSQLLELGHIRFQAPVDTREIKSLLPRKYSSSCMQFTSERENYKICTILHCSALPAFPFLSPDISDSQLSDISGLEEDLHCSQLTCLSNKLF
;
A
#
# COMPACT_ATOMS: atom_id res chain seq x y z
N MET A 1 5.06 -21.10 3.04
CA MET A 1 5.73 -19.85 3.41
C MET A 1 4.67 -19.00 4.08
N HIS A 2 4.87 -18.64 5.34
CA HIS A 2 3.98 -17.72 6.03
C HIS A 2 4.50 -16.30 5.76
N LEU A 3 3.85 -15.55 4.87
CA LEU A 3 4.23 -14.18 4.51
C LEU A 3 4.34 -13.32 5.77
N ASN A 4 3.44 -13.43 6.75
CA ASN A 4 3.60 -12.70 8.02
C ASN A 4 4.92 -13.05 8.73
N LEU A 5 5.30 -14.33 8.81
CA LEU A 5 6.61 -14.72 9.38
C LEU A 5 7.76 -14.20 8.52
N SER A 6 7.66 -14.26 7.19
CA SER A 6 8.69 -13.74 6.29
C SER A 6 8.84 -12.22 6.37
N VAL A 7 7.75 -11.49 6.58
CA VAL A 7 7.77 -10.04 6.83
C VAL A 7 8.36 -9.76 8.21
N GLN A 8 7.97 -10.51 9.25
CA GLN A 8 8.56 -10.38 10.59
C GLN A 8 10.05 -10.68 10.58
N GLU A 9 10.47 -11.73 9.87
CA GLU A 9 11.87 -12.05 9.62
C GLU A 9 12.54 -10.95 8.80
N ALA A 10 11.91 -10.38 7.78
CA ALA A 10 12.49 -9.27 7.01
C ALA A 10 12.67 -7.99 7.85
N VAL A 11 11.76 -7.75 8.79
CA VAL A 11 11.79 -6.60 9.70
C VAL A 11 12.78 -6.84 10.85
N SER A 12 12.93 -8.09 11.30
CA SER A 12 13.79 -8.48 12.44
C SER A 12 15.22 -8.79 12.00
N ASN A 13 15.39 -9.56 10.92
CA ASN A 13 16.64 -9.74 10.19
C ASN A 13 16.90 -8.50 9.34
N LYS A 14 16.96 -7.31 9.97
CA LYS A 14 17.63 -6.18 9.34
C LYS A 14 19.07 -6.61 9.09
N LEU A 15 19.31 -7.05 7.87
CA LEU A 15 20.59 -7.52 7.42
C LEU A 15 21.63 -6.46 7.82
N ALA A 16 22.62 -6.87 8.61
CA ALA A 16 23.73 -6.05 9.10
C ALA A 16 24.40 -5.12 8.05
N PRO A 17 24.38 -5.40 6.72
CA PRO A 17 24.91 -4.47 5.71
C PRO A 17 24.22 -3.11 5.62
N TYR A 18 22.95 -2.98 6.05
CA TYR A 18 22.17 -1.75 5.89
C TYR A 18 22.08 -0.89 7.16
N LEU A 19 22.50 -1.43 8.31
CA LEU A 19 22.44 -0.77 9.61
C LEU A 19 23.70 0.09 9.82
N ASP A 20 23.82 1.18 9.07
CA ASP A 20 24.88 2.15 9.31
C ASP A 20 24.50 3.15 10.41
N PHE A 21 25.46 3.99 10.81
CA PHE A 21 25.24 5.01 11.83
C PHE A 21 24.07 5.95 11.48
N VAL A 22 23.88 6.26 10.20
CA VAL A 22 22.81 7.16 9.73
C VAL A 22 21.42 6.57 10.01
N HIS A 23 21.27 5.25 9.86
CA HIS A 23 20.01 4.58 10.19
C HIS A 23 19.68 4.67 11.68
N HIS A 24 20.67 4.48 12.54
CA HIS A 24 20.49 4.62 13.99
C HIS A 24 20.19 6.06 14.38
N LEU A 25 20.88 7.01 13.75
CA LEU A 25 20.63 8.44 13.95
C LEU A 25 19.19 8.80 13.58
N PHE A 26 18.66 8.30 12.47
CA PHE A 26 17.25 8.49 12.12
C PHE A 26 16.30 7.98 13.21
N LEU A 27 16.52 6.76 13.73
CA LEU A 27 15.65 6.19 14.77
C LEU A 27 15.65 7.02 16.06
N LEU A 28 16.78 7.62 16.42
CA LEU A 28 16.90 8.51 17.58
C LEU A 28 16.20 9.86 17.34
N LEU A 29 16.33 10.42 16.14
CA LEU A 29 15.84 11.76 15.81
C LEU A 29 14.41 11.80 15.28
N ALA A 30 13.85 10.68 14.81
CA ALA A 30 12.53 10.63 14.16
C ALA A 30 11.39 11.14 15.06
N ASN A 31 11.55 11.04 16.38
CA ASN A 31 10.55 11.50 17.36
C ASN A 31 10.81 12.92 17.88
N CYS A 32 11.81 13.63 17.32
CA CYS A 32 12.09 15.00 17.71
C CYS A 32 10.94 15.92 17.26
N ARG A 33 10.29 16.59 18.20
CA ARG A 33 9.12 17.45 17.95
C ARG A 33 9.48 18.92 17.70
N ASP A 34 10.74 19.28 17.93
CA ASP A 34 11.21 20.66 17.93
C ASP A 34 12.40 20.83 16.97
N SER A 35 12.28 21.76 16.03
CA SER A 35 13.28 21.95 14.96
C SER A 35 14.60 22.55 15.47
N GLU A 36 14.55 23.32 16.55
CA GLU A 36 15.76 23.88 17.19
C GLU A 36 16.55 22.77 17.87
N ASN A 37 15.89 21.91 18.65
CA ASN A 37 16.49 20.73 19.27
C ASN A 37 17.01 19.75 18.22
N LEU A 38 16.29 19.54 17.11
CA LEU A 38 16.77 18.70 16.01
C LEU A 38 18.10 19.24 15.44
N SER A 39 18.18 20.56 15.25
CA SER A 39 19.39 21.23 14.78
C SER A 39 20.55 21.07 15.76
N LYS A 40 20.30 21.27 17.06
CA LYS A 40 21.29 21.03 18.13
C LYS A 40 21.76 19.57 18.15
N CYS A 41 20.86 18.61 18.02
CA CYS A 41 21.21 17.18 17.99
C CYS A 41 22.13 16.85 16.80
N PHE A 42 21.82 17.34 15.60
CA PHE A 42 22.72 17.14 14.45
C PHE A 42 24.07 17.80 14.67
N LEU A 43 24.10 19.04 15.16
CA LEU A 43 25.35 19.74 15.44
C LEU A 43 26.22 19.02 16.48
N LEU A 44 25.63 18.52 17.56
CA LEU A 44 26.33 17.74 18.58
C LEU A 44 26.96 16.48 17.97
N VAL A 45 26.21 15.73 17.15
CA VAL A 45 26.72 14.55 16.47
C VAL A 45 27.87 14.90 15.53
N PHE A 46 27.74 15.97 14.76
CA PHE A 46 28.78 16.43 13.84
C PHE A 46 30.04 16.90 14.57
N GLN A 47 29.89 17.57 15.71
CA GLN A 47 31.00 18.01 16.57
C GLN A 47 31.78 16.83 17.15
N GLU A 48 31.10 15.83 17.71
CA GLU A 48 31.74 14.62 18.28
C GLU A 48 32.48 13.77 17.23
N ILE A 49 32.01 13.81 15.99
CA ILE A 49 32.70 13.11 14.89
C ILE A 49 33.91 13.90 14.42
N GLN A 50 33.80 15.23 14.38
CA GLN A 50 34.91 16.11 14.00
C GLN A 50 36.02 16.14 15.06
N SER A 51 35.70 15.97 16.36
CA SER A 51 36.74 15.87 17.40
C SER A 51 37.56 14.59 17.29
N GLY A 52 37.09 13.59 16.54
CA GLY A 52 37.74 12.29 16.36
C GLY A 52 37.51 11.32 17.52
N ASP A 53 36.70 11.70 18.52
CA ASP A 53 36.43 10.89 19.70
C ASP A 53 35.51 9.70 19.40
N ALA A 54 34.61 9.84 18.42
CA ALA A 54 33.67 8.81 17.99
C ALA A 54 34.08 8.13 16.68
N LYS A 55 34.29 6.80 16.71
CA LYS A 55 34.45 5.99 15.49
C LYS A 55 33.09 5.44 15.04
N ILE A 56 32.55 6.02 13.97
CA ILE A 56 31.29 5.57 13.37
C ILE A 56 31.51 4.82 12.05
N PHE A 57 30.55 3.98 11.68
CA PHE A 57 30.51 3.36 10.35
C PHE A 57 29.38 3.99 9.52
N VAL A 58 29.73 4.57 8.38
CA VAL A 58 28.78 5.10 7.38
C VAL A 58 28.92 4.27 6.11
N HIS A 59 27.84 3.64 5.65
CA HIS A 59 27.91 2.76 4.49
C HIS A 59 28.29 3.56 3.24
N PRO A 60 29.31 3.18 2.45
CA PRO A 60 29.82 4.01 1.34
C PRO A 60 28.79 4.35 0.26
N ARG A 61 27.81 3.47 0.04
CA ARG A 61 26.72 3.68 -0.94
C ARG A 61 25.50 4.43 -0.39
N ASN A 62 25.54 4.90 0.85
CA ASN A 62 24.44 5.70 1.40
C ASN A 62 24.44 7.09 0.72
N PRO A 63 23.39 7.43 -0.06
CA PRO A 63 23.38 8.63 -0.90
C PRO A 63 23.00 9.91 -0.14
N THR A 64 22.58 9.80 1.12
CA THR A 64 22.03 10.92 1.88
C THR A 64 23.06 12.03 2.15
N LYS A 65 22.61 13.28 2.21
CA LYS A 65 23.46 14.43 2.59
C LYS A 65 24.10 14.22 3.95
N VAL A 66 23.36 13.65 4.91
CA VAL A 66 23.91 13.30 6.24
C VAL A 66 25.09 12.34 6.10
N ALA A 67 24.96 11.27 5.32
CA ALA A 67 26.06 10.33 5.10
C ALA A 67 27.27 11.02 4.45
N HIS A 68 27.05 11.96 3.52
CA HIS A 68 28.12 12.74 2.91
C HIS A 68 28.83 13.64 3.95
N ILE A 69 28.07 14.41 4.72
CA ILE A 69 28.61 15.30 5.77
C ILE A 69 29.46 14.49 6.76
N LEU A 70 28.94 13.37 7.26
CA LEU A 70 29.66 12.52 8.22
C LEU A 70 30.99 12.03 7.64
N ARG A 71 31.02 11.58 6.39
CA ARG A 71 32.26 11.11 5.74
C ARG A 71 33.31 12.21 5.57
N GLU A 72 32.87 13.43 5.28
CA GLU A 72 33.78 14.58 5.17
C GLU A 72 34.30 15.03 6.54
N LEU A 73 33.46 15.02 7.57
CA LEU A 73 33.91 15.31 8.95
C LEU A 73 34.89 14.25 9.45
N MET A 74 34.68 12.97 9.14
CA MET A 74 35.62 11.88 9.49
C MET A 74 37.00 12.01 8.79
N ARG A 75 37.13 12.85 7.77
CA ARG A 75 38.38 13.11 7.03
C ARG A 75 39.06 14.42 7.46
N ASP A 76 38.49 15.13 8.43
CA ASP A 76 38.86 16.50 8.78
C ASP A 76 38.88 17.46 7.57
N SER A 77 38.07 17.16 6.54
CA SER A 77 38.09 17.87 5.25
C SER A 77 37.08 19.01 5.15
N SER A 78 36.20 19.18 6.15
CA SER A 78 35.15 20.20 6.12
C SER A 78 34.88 20.86 7.48
N SER A 79 34.43 22.12 7.42
CA SER A 79 33.88 22.82 8.59
C SER A 79 32.47 22.32 8.90
N LEU A 80 32.03 22.47 10.15
CA LEU A 80 30.67 22.14 10.54
C LEU A 80 29.65 22.89 9.67
N PRO A 81 28.60 22.21 9.17
CA PRO A 81 27.57 22.85 8.38
C PRO A 81 26.76 23.82 9.25
N ALA A 82 26.44 24.98 8.68
CA ALA A 82 25.48 25.89 9.29
C ALA A 82 24.07 25.29 9.14
N LEU A 83 23.53 24.71 10.21
CA LEU A 83 22.17 24.18 10.24
C LEU A 83 21.22 25.25 10.78
N SER A 84 20.32 25.72 9.92
CA SER A 84 19.12 26.47 10.31
C SER A 84 17.92 25.51 10.35
N GLY A 85 16.88 25.84 11.13
CA GLY A 85 15.81 24.89 11.51
C GLY A 85 15.20 24.07 10.37
N ILE A 86 15.02 24.65 9.17
CA ILE A 86 14.48 23.92 8.02
C ILE A 86 15.48 22.92 7.41
N GLY A 87 16.77 23.25 7.38
CA GLY A 87 17.81 22.37 6.85
C GLY A 87 17.93 21.08 7.68
N SER A 88 17.76 21.17 9.00
CA SER A 88 17.75 20.00 9.87
C SER A 88 16.55 19.07 9.60
N LEU A 89 15.39 19.64 9.25
CA LEU A 89 14.22 18.86 8.84
C LEU A 89 14.43 18.20 7.49
N GLU A 90 15.03 18.90 6.52
CA GLU A 90 15.38 18.32 5.21
C GLU A 90 16.34 17.13 5.36
N LEU A 91 17.37 17.25 6.21
CA LEU A 91 18.29 16.15 6.51
C LEU A 91 17.55 14.96 7.14
N LEU A 92 16.67 15.21 8.11
CA LEU A 92 15.89 14.15 8.76
C LEU A 92 14.91 13.47 7.78
N LEU A 93 14.26 14.25 6.93
CA LEU A 93 13.35 13.77 5.90
C LEU A 93 14.08 12.90 4.89
N GLU A 94 15.25 13.31 4.42
CA GLU A 94 16.06 12.56 3.47
C GLU A 94 16.46 11.18 4.01
N ILE A 95 17.02 11.13 5.22
CA ILE A 95 17.41 9.84 5.83
C ILE A 95 16.19 8.96 6.12
N GLY A 96 15.03 9.55 6.42
CA GLY A 96 13.77 8.82 6.61
C GLY A 96 13.23 8.20 5.32
N LEU A 97 13.23 8.96 4.21
CA LEU A 97 12.81 8.47 2.89
C LEU A 97 13.72 7.34 2.40
N GLU A 98 15.03 7.50 2.56
CA GLU A 98 16.01 6.47 2.20
C GLU A 98 15.81 5.19 3.04
N LYS A 99 15.58 5.36 4.35
CA LYS A 99 15.27 4.24 5.26
C LYS A 99 14.01 3.51 4.83
N LEU A 100 12.90 4.21 4.60
CA LEU A 100 11.64 3.59 4.18
C LEU A 100 11.79 2.87 2.82
N THR A 101 12.52 3.48 1.89
CA THR A 101 12.81 2.87 0.58
C THR A 101 13.53 1.53 0.75
N LYS A 102 14.57 1.49 1.59
CA LYS A 102 15.32 0.26 1.88
C LYS A 102 14.46 -0.79 2.57
N ASP A 103 13.66 -0.39 3.55
CA ASP A 103 12.82 -1.30 4.30
C ASP A 103 11.78 -1.97 3.40
N TYR A 104 11.02 -1.22 2.60
CA TYR A 104 10.07 -1.84 1.67
C TYR A 104 10.78 -2.69 0.62
N THR A 105 11.90 -2.22 0.06
CA THR A 105 12.69 -3.02 -0.88
C THR A 105 13.09 -4.36 -0.25
N HIS A 106 13.60 -4.33 0.99
CA HIS A 106 14.01 -5.52 1.70
C HIS A 106 12.82 -6.45 1.97
N ILE A 107 11.71 -5.93 2.49
CA ILE A 107 10.50 -6.71 2.81
C ILE A 107 9.98 -7.43 1.55
N PHE A 108 9.81 -6.70 0.45
CA PHE A 108 9.26 -7.24 -0.79
C PHE A 108 10.20 -8.26 -1.46
N LEU A 109 11.50 -8.02 -1.47
CA LEU A 109 12.49 -8.94 -2.08
C LEU A 109 12.76 -10.17 -1.22
N SER A 110 12.96 -10.01 0.09
CA SER A 110 13.22 -11.13 1.02
C SER A 110 12.01 -12.05 1.16
N SER A 111 10.80 -11.48 1.09
CA SER A 111 9.54 -12.24 1.03
C SER A 111 9.23 -12.79 -0.36
N LYS A 112 10.13 -12.62 -1.34
CA LYS A 112 10.00 -13.11 -2.72
C LYS A 112 8.67 -12.72 -3.39
N LEU A 113 8.13 -11.55 -3.04
CA LEU A 113 6.83 -11.09 -3.54
C LEU A 113 6.92 -10.50 -4.94
N THR A 114 8.07 -9.90 -5.28
CA THR A 114 8.25 -9.10 -6.50
C THR A 114 9.74 -8.92 -6.79
N THR A 115 10.09 -8.33 -7.94
CA THR A 115 11.45 -7.88 -8.26
C THR A 115 11.66 -6.39 -7.96
N LEU A 116 12.91 -5.93 -7.94
CA LEU A 116 13.26 -4.52 -7.70
C LEU A 116 12.66 -3.60 -8.76
N GLU A 117 12.67 -4.04 -10.02
CA GLU A 117 12.14 -3.30 -11.17
C GLU A 117 10.64 -3.04 -11.04
N GLN A 118 9.90 -4.01 -10.50
CA GLN A 118 8.45 -3.93 -10.29
C GLN A 118 8.05 -2.95 -9.18
N LEU A 119 8.97 -2.59 -8.26
CA LEU A 119 8.70 -1.61 -7.20
C LEU A 119 8.67 -0.16 -7.72
N LYS A 120 9.20 0.11 -8.92
CA LYS A 120 9.20 1.43 -9.59
C LYS A 120 9.61 2.59 -8.66
N LEU A 121 10.62 2.36 -7.81
CA LEU A 121 11.04 3.34 -6.81
C LEU A 121 11.67 4.57 -7.49
N PRO A 122 11.09 5.78 -7.33
CA PRO A 122 11.65 6.97 -7.96
C PRO A 122 12.92 7.44 -7.23
N SER A 123 13.81 8.11 -7.96
CA SER A 123 14.79 9.00 -7.35
C SER A 123 14.09 10.17 -6.67
N CYS A 124 14.71 10.77 -5.67
CA CYS A 124 14.12 11.89 -4.94
C CYS A 124 15.19 12.93 -4.64
N ASP A 125 15.00 14.17 -5.10
CA ASP A 125 15.68 15.32 -4.51
C ASP A 125 14.77 15.88 -3.40
N VAL A 126 15.29 15.92 -2.17
CA VAL A 126 14.51 16.41 -1.01
C VAL A 126 14.25 17.92 -1.08
N ASN A 127 15.01 18.65 -1.91
CA ASN A 127 14.78 20.08 -2.13
C ASN A 127 13.59 20.34 -3.07
N ASP A 128 13.13 19.33 -3.83
CA ASP A 128 11.93 19.42 -4.65
C ASP A 128 10.75 18.73 -3.93
N LEU A 129 9.82 19.54 -3.44
CA LEU A 129 8.60 19.05 -2.77
C LEU A 129 7.76 18.12 -3.64
N ASN A 130 7.79 18.26 -4.97
CA ASN A 130 7.05 17.36 -5.85
C ASN A 130 7.67 15.97 -5.88
N ASP A 131 9.01 15.89 -5.85
CA ASP A 131 9.72 14.61 -5.81
C ASP A 131 9.52 13.93 -4.45
N VAL A 132 9.59 14.68 -3.35
CA VAL A 132 9.24 14.19 -2.01
C VAL A 132 7.83 13.62 -1.98
N ARG A 133 6.85 14.35 -2.53
CA ARG A 133 5.44 13.89 -2.57
C ARG A 133 5.30 12.61 -3.40
N LYS A 134 5.87 12.54 -4.60
CA LYS A 134 5.84 11.33 -5.44
C LYS A 134 6.49 10.15 -4.73
N LYS A 135 7.61 10.37 -4.05
CA LYS A 135 8.32 9.34 -3.30
C LYS A 135 7.47 8.82 -2.14
N LEU A 136 6.91 9.71 -1.34
CA LEU A 136 6.01 9.36 -0.23
C LEU A 136 4.76 8.62 -0.71
N ASP A 137 4.15 9.10 -1.79
CA ASP A 137 2.98 8.47 -2.41
C ASP A 137 3.31 7.05 -2.88
N THR A 138 4.46 6.85 -3.52
CA THR A 138 4.95 5.52 -3.91
C THR A 138 5.16 4.61 -2.68
N LEU A 139 5.83 5.11 -1.64
CA LEU A 139 6.08 4.34 -0.41
C LEU A 139 4.77 3.98 0.32
N GLY A 140 3.81 4.90 0.35
CA GLY A 140 2.48 4.67 0.90
C GLY A 140 1.70 3.64 0.09
N ARG A 141 1.80 3.65 -1.24
CA ARG A 141 1.24 2.58 -2.08
C ARG A 141 1.87 1.21 -1.79
N LEU A 142 3.19 1.15 -1.59
CA LEU A 142 3.85 -0.10 -1.20
C LEU A 142 3.32 -0.64 0.13
N GLN A 143 3.04 0.24 1.10
CA GLN A 143 2.41 -0.15 2.36
C GLN A 143 1.03 -0.77 2.13
N VAL A 144 0.18 -0.12 1.33
CA VAL A 144 -1.17 -0.61 1.04
C VAL A 144 -1.13 -1.97 0.33
N VAL A 145 -0.22 -2.15 -0.62
CA VAL A 145 -0.01 -3.46 -1.26
C VAL A 145 0.40 -4.51 -0.23
N LEU A 146 1.31 -4.18 0.67
CA LEU A 146 1.73 -5.10 1.74
C LEU A 146 0.55 -5.48 2.64
N ASP A 147 -0.29 -4.52 3.02
CA ASP A 147 -1.48 -4.77 3.85
C ASP A 147 -2.50 -5.66 3.12
N ILE A 148 -2.75 -5.43 1.83
CA ILE A 148 -3.60 -6.29 0.99
C ILE A 148 -3.07 -7.72 0.98
N LEU A 149 -1.75 -7.91 0.83
CA LEU A 149 -1.13 -9.23 0.79
C LEU A 149 -1.21 -9.95 2.14
N LEU A 150 -0.98 -9.23 3.25
CA LEU A 150 -1.11 -9.78 4.61
C LEU A 150 -2.56 -10.15 4.93
N LEU A 151 -3.53 -9.34 4.49
CA LEU A 151 -4.96 -9.65 4.61
C LEU A 151 -5.34 -10.86 3.76
N ALA A 152 -4.89 -10.94 2.51
CA ALA A 152 -5.16 -12.08 1.63
C ALA A 152 -4.56 -13.38 2.18
N GLU A 153 -3.33 -13.32 2.70
CA GLU A 153 -2.70 -14.47 3.35
C GLU A 153 -3.49 -14.92 4.60
N SER A 154 -3.84 -13.98 5.48
CA SER A 154 -4.48 -14.32 6.77
C SER A 154 -5.92 -14.81 6.61
N GLN A 155 -6.69 -14.23 5.68
CA GLN A 155 -8.12 -14.55 5.50
C GLN A 155 -8.34 -15.65 4.47
N ILE A 156 -7.58 -15.64 3.37
CA ILE A 156 -7.81 -16.52 2.22
C ILE A 156 -6.80 -17.67 2.15
N LYS A 157 -5.65 -17.54 2.83
CA LYS A 157 -4.57 -18.53 2.81
C LYS A 157 -4.05 -18.80 1.39
N PHE A 158 -3.87 -17.72 0.62
CA PHE A 158 -3.33 -17.82 -0.73
C PHE A 158 -2.00 -18.56 -0.79
N SER A 159 -1.80 -19.27 -1.90
CA SER A 159 -0.51 -19.86 -2.21
C SER A 159 0.52 -18.77 -2.48
N VAL A 160 1.81 -19.12 -2.38
CA VAL A 160 2.90 -18.16 -2.66
C VAL A 160 2.80 -17.61 -4.08
N GLY A 161 2.44 -18.44 -5.07
CA GLY A 161 2.29 -18.00 -6.46
C GLY A 161 1.14 -17.01 -6.65
N SER A 162 0.04 -17.18 -5.91
CA SER A 162 -1.08 -16.24 -5.93
C SER A 162 -0.77 -14.95 -5.19
N LEU A 163 -0.02 -14.99 -4.09
CA LEU A 163 0.49 -13.78 -3.44
C LEU A 163 1.42 -12.98 -4.36
N GLN A 164 2.31 -13.65 -5.10
CA GLN A 164 3.18 -13.00 -6.09
C GLN A 164 2.37 -12.38 -7.24
N SER A 165 1.36 -13.11 -7.74
CA SER A 165 0.48 -12.62 -8.80
C SER A 165 -0.35 -11.42 -8.33
N LEU A 166 -0.87 -11.48 -7.10
CA LEU A 166 -1.59 -10.38 -6.46
C LEU A 166 -0.66 -9.18 -6.22
N ALA A 167 0.58 -9.39 -5.78
CA ALA A 167 1.56 -8.32 -5.58
C ALA A 167 1.86 -7.61 -6.91
N ALA A 168 2.19 -8.37 -7.96
CA ALA A 168 2.47 -7.83 -9.28
C ALA A 168 1.26 -7.10 -9.87
N PHE A 169 0.05 -7.63 -9.71
CA PHE A 169 -1.17 -6.95 -10.13
C PHE A 169 -1.38 -5.64 -9.35
N SER A 170 -1.24 -5.69 -8.03
CA SER A 170 -1.47 -4.53 -7.15
C SER A 170 -0.48 -3.42 -7.45
N LEU A 171 0.82 -3.72 -7.56
CA LEU A 171 1.86 -2.73 -7.87
C LEU A 171 1.63 -2.01 -9.21
N ASN A 172 1.01 -2.68 -10.19
CA ASN A 172 0.75 -2.09 -11.50
C ASN A 172 -0.58 -1.36 -11.61
N ASN A 173 -1.57 -1.69 -10.77
CA ASN A 173 -2.94 -1.19 -10.91
C ASN A 173 -3.43 -0.38 -9.70
N ILE A 174 -2.64 -0.27 -8.63
CA ILE A 174 -3.06 0.47 -7.45
C ILE A 174 -3.33 1.94 -7.77
N GLU A 175 -2.60 2.56 -8.70
CA GLU A 175 -2.81 3.97 -9.07
C GLU A 175 -4.16 4.21 -9.76
N THR A 176 -4.68 3.22 -10.50
CA THR A 176 -5.96 3.33 -11.21
C THR A 176 -7.15 3.07 -10.30
N GLN A 177 -6.93 2.33 -9.21
CA GLN A 177 -7.97 1.98 -8.24
C GLN A 177 -7.94 2.87 -7.00
N VAL A 178 -6.77 3.47 -6.72
CA VAL A 178 -6.49 4.28 -5.54
C VAL A 178 -5.68 5.50 -5.99
N GLY A 179 -6.38 6.62 -6.18
CA GLY A 179 -5.81 7.81 -6.83
C GLY A 179 -4.52 8.31 -6.19
N SER A 180 -4.49 8.50 -4.87
CA SER A 180 -3.26 8.78 -4.12
C SER A 180 -3.28 8.22 -2.70
N PHE A 181 -2.10 8.06 -2.12
CA PHE A 181 -1.95 7.71 -0.70
C PHE A 181 -2.55 8.78 0.22
N SER A 182 -2.48 10.06 -0.15
CA SER A 182 -3.14 11.11 0.63
C SER A 182 -4.66 10.93 0.65
N GLN A 183 -5.27 10.54 -0.47
CA GLN A 183 -6.70 10.24 -0.54
C GLN A 183 -7.09 9.01 0.30
N LEU A 184 -6.21 8.00 0.39
CA LEU A 184 -6.41 6.86 1.29
C LEU A 184 -6.54 7.27 2.75
N LEU A 185 -5.77 8.27 3.19
CA LEU A 185 -5.81 8.75 4.58
C LEU A 185 -7.10 9.51 4.91
N GLU A 186 -7.76 10.08 3.90
CA GLU A 186 -8.98 10.89 4.06
C GLU A 186 -10.27 10.07 3.87
N LEU A 187 -10.21 8.98 3.10
CA LEU A 187 -11.38 8.16 2.76
C LEU A 187 -11.58 7.01 3.74
N GLY A 188 -12.82 6.84 4.22
CA GLY A 188 -13.19 5.72 5.11
C GLY A 188 -13.39 4.37 4.42
N HIS A 189 -13.48 4.32 3.09
CA HIS A 189 -13.66 3.07 2.34
C HIS A 189 -13.08 3.16 0.93
N ILE A 190 -12.23 2.20 0.57
CA ILE A 190 -11.67 2.06 -0.77
C ILE A 190 -11.92 0.63 -1.24
N ARG A 191 -12.39 0.50 -2.48
CA ARG A 191 -12.65 -0.79 -3.11
C ARG A 191 -11.47 -1.15 -4.01
N PHE A 192 -10.73 -2.19 -3.61
CA PHE A 192 -9.70 -2.80 -4.44
C PHE A 192 -10.23 -4.09 -5.09
N GLN A 193 -10.01 -4.24 -6.38
CA GLN A 193 -10.43 -5.40 -7.17
C GLN A 193 -9.23 -6.02 -7.86
N ALA A 194 -8.99 -7.30 -7.60
CA ALA A 194 -7.93 -8.06 -8.24
C ALA A 194 -8.46 -9.42 -8.75
N PRO A 195 -7.91 -9.93 -9.87
CA PRO A 195 -8.19 -11.27 -10.31
C PRO A 195 -7.61 -12.29 -9.32
N VAL A 196 -8.38 -13.34 -9.05
CA VAL A 196 -8.00 -14.41 -8.12
C VAL A 196 -8.33 -15.76 -8.77
N ASP A 197 -7.47 -16.76 -8.58
CA ASP A 197 -7.78 -18.13 -9.00
C ASP A 197 -8.95 -18.67 -8.16
N THR A 198 -10.04 -19.02 -8.83
CA THR A 198 -11.26 -19.56 -8.20
C THR A 198 -10.96 -20.80 -7.34
N ARG A 199 -9.91 -21.56 -7.66
CA ARG A 199 -9.48 -22.73 -6.88
C ARG A 199 -9.02 -22.35 -5.47
N GLU A 200 -8.41 -21.19 -5.29
CA GLU A 200 -7.90 -20.74 -3.98
C GLU A 200 -9.00 -20.20 -3.07
N ILE A 201 -10.08 -19.65 -3.64
CA ILE A 201 -11.23 -19.13 -2.88
C ILE A 201 -12.37 -20.13 -2.74
N LYS A 202 -12.28 -21.32 -3.36
CA LYS A 202 -13.37 -22.30 -3.39
C LYS A 202 -13.87 -22.70 -2.01
N SER A 203 -12.98 -22.77 -1.02
CA SER A 203 -13.31 -23.08 0.37
C SER A 203 -14.03 -21.94 1.09
N LEU A 204 -13.82 -20.70 0.64
CA LEU A 204 -14.47 -19.50 1.18
C LEU A 204 -15.81 -19.20 0.51
N LEU A 205 -16.04 -19.70 -0.70
CA LEU A 205 -17.31 -19.52 -1.38
C LEU A 205 -18.42 -20.15 -0.54
N PRO A 206 -19.34 -19.34 -0.01
CA PRO A 206 -20.39 -19.85 0.84
C PRO A 206 -21.29 -20.77 0.02
N ARG A 207 -21.89 -21.79 0.66
CA ARG A 207 -22.88 -22.66 0.00
C ARG A 207 -24.10 -21.86 -0.48
N LYS A 208 -24.38 -20.73 0.17
CA LYS A 208 -25.40 -19.76 -0.20
C LYS A 208 -24.74 -18.41 -0.50
N TYR A 209 -24.93 -17.89 -1.71
CA TYR A 209 -24.44 -16.57 -2.07
C TYR A 209 -25.32 -15.48 -1.47
N SER A 210 -24.72 -14.40 -0.96
CA SER A 210 -25.45 -13.22 -0.47
C SER A 210 -26.14 -12.45 -1.60
N SER A 211 -25.61 -12.57 -2.81
CA SER A 211 -26.15 -12.01 -4.05
C SER A 211 -25.74 -12.90 -5.23
N SER A 212 -26.61 -13.01 -6.22
CA SER A 212 -26.39 -13.67 -7.49
C SER A 212 -26.86 -12.76 -8.63
N CYS A 213 -26.15 -12.77 -9.73
CA CYS A 213 -26.46 -11.95 -10.90
C CYS A 213 -26.32 -12.82 -12.16
N MET A 214 -27.34 -12.78 -13.02
CA MET A 214 -27.35 -13.45 -14.32
C MET A 214 -27.61 -12.41 -15.41
N GLN A 215 -26.76 -12.40 -16.43
CA GLN A 215 -26.87 -11.49 -17.56
C GLN A 215 -27.14 -12.28 -18.84
N PHE A 216 -28.27 -12.00 -19.48
CA PHE A 216 -28.61 -12.46 -20.82
C PHE A 216 -28.31 -11.35 -21.81
N THR A 217 -27.57 -11.63 -22.87
CA THR A 217 -27.27 -10.65 -23.92
C THR A 217 -27.58 -11.25 -25.28
N SER A 218 -28.36 -10.54 -26.08
CA SER A 218 -28.67 -10.89 -27.48
C SER A 218 -28.26 -9.72 -28.37
N GLU A 219 -27.42 -10.00 -29.36
CA GLU A 219 -26.89 -9.00 -30.27
C GLU A 219 -27.29 -9.34 -31.71
N ARG A 220 -27.87 -8.36 -32.41
CA ARG A 220 -28.14 -8.40 -33.85
C ARG A 220 -27.48 -7.19 -34.53
N GLU A 221 -27.55 -7.12 -35.85
CA GLU A 221 -26.91 -6.05 -36.64
C GLU A 221 -27.32 -4.64 -36.18
N ASN A 222 -28.61 -4.43 -35.88
CA ASN A 222 -29.16 -3.10 -35.61
C ASN A 222 -29.41 -2.82 -34.12
N TYR A 223 -29.34 -3.83 -33.26
CA TYR A 223 -29.65 -3.67 -31.84
C TYR A 223 -28.95 -4.67 -30.94
N LYS A 224 -28.75 -4.27 -29.69
CA LYS A 224 -28.26 -5.11 -28.59
C LYS A 224 -29.25 -5.04 -27.44
N ILE A 225 -29.76 -6.21 -27.02
CA ILE A 225 -30.61 -6.35 -25.83
C ILE A 225 -29.77 -6.97 -24.72
N CYS A 226 -29.81 -6.37 -23.54
CA CYS A 226 -29.22 -6.94 -22.33
C CYS A 226 -30.30 -7.00 -21.24
N THR A 227 -30.49 -8.18 -20.65
CA THR A 227 -31.34 -8.37 -19.48
C THR A 227 -30.50 -8.89 -18.32
N ILE A 228 -30.52 -8.18 -17.21
CA ILE A 228 -29.82 -8.52 -15.98
C ILE A 228 -30.88 -8.90 -14.94
N LEU A 229 -30.75 -10.09 -14.38
CA LEU A 229 -31.49 -10.54 -13.21
C LEU A 229 -30.54 -10.59 -12.02
N HIS A 230 -30.90 -9.92 -10.94
CA HIS A 230 -30.11 -9.87 -9.70
C HIS A 230 -30.98 -10.32 -8.53
N CYS A 231 -30.53 -11.32 -7.79
CA CYS A 231 -31.21 -11.85 -6.61
C CYS A 231 -30.27 -11.74 -5.41
N SER A 232 -30.72 -11.13 -4.31
CA SER A 232 -29.88 -10.88 -3.13
C SER A 232 -30.66 -10.92 -1.83
N ALA A 233 -29.97 -11.27 -0.74
CA ALA A 233 -30.52 -11.25 0.61
C ALA A 233 -30.79 -9.81 1.13
N LEU A 234 -30.21 -8.81 0.49
CA LEU A 234 -30.45 -7.39 0.76
C LEU A 234 -31.06 -6.72 -0.47
N PRO A 235 -31.99 -5.77 -0.33
CA PRO A 235 -32.57 -5.07 -1.47
C PRO A 235 -31.49 -4.25 -2.20
N ALA A 236 -31.47 -4.33 -3.53
CA ALA A 236 -30.55 -3.54 -4.37
C ALA A 236 -30.76 -2.03 -4.19
N PHE A 237 -31.97 -1.63 -3.80
CA PHE A 237 -32.35 -0.26 -3.47
C PHE A 237 -32.88 -0.22 -2.03
N PRO A 238 -32.05 0.15 -1.04
CA PRO A 238 -32.40 0.07 0.38
C PRO A 238 -33.54 1.01 0.82
N PHE A 239 -34.03 1.86 -0.09
CA PHE A 239 -35.12 2.82 0.14
C PHE A 239 -36.46 2.39 -0.46
N LEU A 240 -36.52 1.27 -1.20
CA LEU A 240 -37.78 0.69 -1.66
C LEU A 240 -38.25 -0.32 -0.61
N SER A 241 -39.15 0.10 0.28
CA SER A 241 -39.89 -0.83 1.13
C SER A 241 -40.86 -1.64 0.26
N PRO A 242 -41.02 -2.96 0.48
CA PRO A 242 -42.05 -3.72 -0.22
C PRO A 242 -43.43 -3.11 0.08
N ASP A 243 -44.21 -2.84 -0.97
CA ASP A 243 -45.60 -2.46 -0.82
C ASP A 243 -46.35 -3.61 -0.12
N ILE A 244 -46.98 -3.30 1.01
CA ILE A 244 -47.63 -4.27 1.93
C ILE A 244 -48.85 -4.98 1.27
N SER A 245 -49.17 -4.67 0.01
CA SER A 245 -50.39 -5.13 -0.67
C SER A 245 -50.39 -6.60 -1.14
N ASP A 246 -49.25 -7.29 -1.19
CA ASP A 246 -49.19 -8.69 -1.67
C ASP A 246 -49.14 -9.74 -0.54
N SER A 247 -49.46 -9.35 0.69
CA SER A 247 -49.49 -10.22 1.89
C SER A 247 -50.71 -11.16 1.96
N GLN A 248 -51.10 -11.77 0.84
CA GLN A 248 -52.20 -12.75 0.75
C GLN A 248 -51.76 -14.03 0.02
N LEU A 249 -50.52 -14.49 0.19
CA LEU A 249 -50.11 -15.86 -0.13
C LEU A 249 -49.07 -16.33 0.91
N SER A 250 -49.49 -16.40 2.18
CA SER A 250 -48.77 -17.16 3.20
C SER A 250 -49.49 -18.48 3.40
N ASP A 251 -48.85 -19.58 3.00
CA ASP A 251 -48.93 -20.89 3.65
C ASP A 251 -48.16 -21.93 2.83
N ILE A 252 -46.81 -21.89 2.89
CA ILE A 252 -46.02 -23.13 2.90
C ILE A 252 -44.85 -22.94 3.86
N SER A 253 -44.83 -23.79 4.87
CA SER A 253 -43.81 -23.96 5.90
C SER A 253 -42.40 -24.22 5.35
N GLY A 254 -41.44 -23.41 5.78
CA GLY A 254 -40.00 -23.65 5.65
C GLY A 254 -39.27 -22.31 5.66
N LEU A 255 -38.25 -22.13 6.51
CA LEU A 255 -37.42 -20.91 6.53
C LEU A 255 -36.72 -20.73 5.18
N GLU A 256 -37.36 -20.08 4.22
CA GLU A 256 -36.68 -19.45 3.08
C GLU A 256 -36.48 -17.98 3.43
N GLU A 257 -35.23 -17.54 3.47
CA GLU A 257 -34.87 -16.13 3.62
C GLU A 257 -35.48 -15.37 2.43
N ASP A 258 -36.31 -14.35 2.68
CA ASP A 258 -36.92 -13.52 1.63
C ASP A 258 -35.82 -12.93 0.74
N LEU A 259 -35.71 -13.43 -0.50
CA LEU A 259 -34.74 -12.94 -1.48
C LEU A 259 -35.36 -11.78 -2.27
N HIS A 260 -34.61 -10.68 -2.37
CA HIS A 260 -34.98 -9.55 -3.22
C HIS A 260 -34.51 -9.79 -4.64
N CYS A 261 -35.45 -9.82 -5.58
CA CYS A 261 -35.19 -9.97 -7.01
C CYS A 261 -35.37 -8.64 -7.74
N SER A 262 -34.40 -8.24 -8.54
CA SER A 262 -34.45 -7.06 -9.40
C SER A 262 -34.14 -7.45 -10.84
N GLN A 263 -34.93 -6.95 -11.78
CA GLN A 263 -34.72 -7.15 -13.21
C GLN A 263 -34.48 -5.81 -13.90
N LEU A 264 -33.44 -5.75 -14.73
CA LEU A 264 -33.15 -4.61 -15.58
C LEU A 264 -33.00 -5.07 -17.02
N THR A 265 -33.84 -4.58 -17.92
CA THR A 265 -33.76 -4.85 -19.36
C THR A 265 -33.45 -3.55 -20.09
N CYS A 266 -32.38 -3.54 -20.89
CA CYS A 266 -32.03 -2.41 -21.73
C CYS A 266 -31.92 -2.82 -23.21
N LEU A 267 -32.35 -1.92 -24.09
CA LEU A 267 -32.24 -2.01 -25.54
C LEU A 267 -31.35 -0.87 -26.02
N SER A 268 -30.25 -1.21 -26.68
CA SER A 268 -29.37 -0.24 -27.35
C SER A 268 -29.51 -0.40 -28.86
N ASN A 269 -29.90 0.67 -29.54
CA ASN A 269 -29.83 0.73 -31.00
C ASN A 269 -28.38 1.03 -31.40
N LYS A 270 -27.84 0.27 -32.35
CA LYS A 270 -26.56 0.64 -32.98
C LYS A 270 -26.87 1.71 -34.02
N LEU A 271 -26.69 2.98 -33.65
CA LEU A 271 -26.72 4.07 -34.64
C LEU A 271 -25.51 3.87 -35.56
N PHE A 272 -25.78 3.79 -36.87
CA PHE A 272 -24.78 3.70 -37.93
C PHE A 272 -23.88 4.94 -37.95
#